data_AF-A0AAV3J1B1-F1
#
_entry.id   AF-A0AAV3J1B1-F1
#
_cell.length_a   1.000
_cell.length_b   1.000
_cell.length_c   1.000
_cell.angle_alpha   90.00
_cell.angle_beta   90.00
_cell.angle_gamma   90.00
#
_symmetry.space_group_name_H-M   'P 1'
#
loop_
_entity.id
_entity.type
_entity.pdbx_description
1 polymer ?
#
loop_
_entity_poly.entity_id
_entity_poly.type
_entity_poly.pdbx_seq_one_letter_code
_entity_poly.pdbx_strand_id
1 'polypeptide(L)'
;MIKATFIKSNGSYISYEVTGHAHYAEPGKDIVCAGVSTLFITITNQLLCKSYVKLQDKKVSILNPDEIDNALVEALLCGLYDIQQNYPNYVSVEVSKKWTANMKYAVHGYSKTFHSRDEAIKFAESVSVSRSRVLMICPPGLLQKNFDRGKLVAEKTR
;
A
#
# COMPACT_ATOMS: atom_id res chain seq x y z
N MET A 1 -21.21 -11.19 8.32
CA MET A 1 -19.92 -10.89 8.95
C MET A 1 -19.10 -10.07 7.96
N ILE A 2 -18.58 -8.92 8.39
CA ILE A 2 -17.63 -8.09 7.65
C ILE A 2 -16.23 -8.58 8.00
N LYS A 3 -15.37 -8.73 6.99
CA LYS A 3 -13.97 -9.12 7.16
C LYS A 3 -13.06 -8.08 6.53
N ALA A 4 -12.21 -7.46 7.35
CA ALA A 4 -11.17 -6.55 6.93
C ALA A 4 -9.80 -7.24 7.02
N THR A 5 -9.05 -7.23 5.93
CA THR A 5 -7.72 -7.83 5.87
C THR A 5 -6.70 -6.78 5.46
N PHE A 6 -5.56 -6.79 6.13
CA PHE A 6 -4.45 -5.88 5.88
C PHE A 6 -3.19 -6.68 5.58
N ILE A 7 -2.39 -6.20 4.63
CA ILE A 7 -1.10 -6.80 4.28
C ILE A 7 -0.01 -5.77 4.54
N LYS A 8 0.89 -6.09 5.47
CA LYS A 8 2.09 -5.32 5.79
C LYS A 8 3.31 -6.01 5.19
N SER A 9 4.16 -5.25 4.52
CA SER A 9 5.44 -5.72 3.98
C SER A 9 6.54 -4.70 4.29
N ASN A 10 7.68 -5.18 4.81
CA ASN A 10 8.82 -4.34 5.16
C ASN A 10 8.45 -3.10 6.01
N GLY A 11 7.55 -3.27 6.98
CA GLY A 11 7.10 -2.18 7.85
C GLY A 11 6.04 -1.25 7.27
N SER A 12 5.63 -1.41 6.00
CA SER A 12 4.59 -0.59 5.37
C SER A 12 3.36 -1.39 4.94
N TYR A 13 2.17 -0.80 4.98
CA TYR A 13 0.95 -1.39 4.45
C TYR A 13 0.94 -1.27 2.93
N ILE A 14 0.86 -2.43 2.25
CA ILE A 14 0.89 -2.50 0.79
C ILE A 14 -0.49 -2.80 0.20
N SER A 15 -1.40 -3.34 1.01
CA SER A 15 -2.79 -3.51 0.59
C SER A 15 -3.72 -3.71 1.77
N TYR A 16 -4.98 -3.39 1.57
CA TYR A 16 -6.08 -3.77 2.44
C TYR A 16 -7.32 -4.10 1.62
N GLU A 17 -8.20 -4.88 2.21
CA GLU A 17 -9.44 -5.34 1.57
C GLU A 17 -10.52 -5.51 2.62
N VAL A 18 -11.71 -5.00 2.33
CA VAL A 18 -12.90 -5.16 3.18
C VAL A 18 -13.95 -5.93 2.39
N THR A 19 -14.31 -7.11 2.88
CA THR A 19 -15.29 -8.01 2.27
C THR A 19 -16.44 -8.32 3.22
N GLY A 20 -17.51 -8.86 2.65
CA GLY A 20 -18.75 -9.08 3.36
C GLY A 20 -19.60 -7.81 3.42
N HIS A 21 -20.91 -8.02 3.40
CA HIS A 21 -21.90 -7.05 3.81
C HIS A 21 -22.82 -7.79 4.78
N ALA A 22 -23.32 -7.11 5.81
CA ALA A 22 -24.49 -7.63 6.50
C ALA A 22 -25.58 -7.75 5.42
N HIS A 23 -25.98 -8.98 5.10
CA HIS A 23 -27.22 -9.14 4.36
C HIS A 23 -28.28 -8.46 5.23
N TYR A 24 -28.94 -7.47 4.64
CA TYR A 24 -29.98 -6.65 5.24
C TYR A 24 -30.90 -7.51 6.13
N ALA A 25 -31.22 -7.04 7.35
CA ALA A 25 -32.48 -7.32 8.09
C ALA A 25 -32.37 -7.46 9.63
N GLU A 26 -31.43 -6.81 10.35
CA GLU A 26 -31.61 -6.65 11.81
C GLU A 26 -31.25 -5.23 12.31
N PRO A 27 -32.02 -4.68 13.28
CA PRO A 27 -31.73 -3.37 13.88
C PRO A 27 -30.31 -3.33 14.46
N GLY A 28 -29.52 -2.31 14.11
CA GLY A 28 -28.14 -2.15 14.59
C GLY A 28 -27.04 -2.76 13.70
N LYS A 29 -27.38 -3.58 12.69
CA LYS A 29 -26.40 -4.06 11.71
C LYS A 29 -26.03 -2.99 10.66
N ASP A 30 -26.99 -2.12 10.36
CA ASP A 30 -26.83 -1.03 9.39
C ASP A 30 -25.85 0.03 9.89
N ILE A 31 -25.82 0.31 11.20
CA ILE A 31 -24.88 1.26 11.80
C ILE A 31 -23.43 0.75 11.76
N VAL A 32 -23.21 -0.56 11.95
CA VAL A 32 -21.88 -1.17 11.83
C VAL A 32 -21.40 -1.12 10.38
N CYS A 33 -22.27 -1.48 9.43
CA CYS A 33 -21.94 -1.39 8.01
C CYS A 33 -21.64 0.05 7.60
N ALA A 34 -22.46 1.02 8.03
CA ALA A 34 -22.25 2.43 7.75
C ALA A 34 -20.92 2.95 8.33
N GLY A 35 -20.57 2.57 9.56
CA GLY A 35 -19.30 2.92 10.19
C GLY A 35 -18.10 2.38 9.41
N VAL A 36 -18.13 1.08 9.08
CA VAL A 36 -17.06 0.44 8.27
C VAL A 36 -16.95 1.08 6.89
N SER A 37 -18.07 1.27 6.18
CA SER A 37 -18.08 1.87 4.84
C SER A 37 -17.57 3.31 4.87
N THR A 38 -17.95 4.11 5.86
CA THR A 38 -17.49 5.50 5.99
C THR A 38 -15.98 5.57 6.17
N LEU A 39 -15.42 4.77 7.09
CA LEU A 39 -13.97 4.69 7.31
C LEU A 39 -13.23 4.24 6.04
N PHE A 40 -13.68 3.15 5.43
CA PHE A 40 -13.06 2.59 4.23
C PHE A 40 -13.07 3.59 3.07
N ILE A 41 -14.23 4.20 2.77
CA ILE A 41 -14.38 5.15 1.65
C ILE A 41 -13.53 6.40 1.91
N THR A 42 -13.57 6.95 3.12
CA THR A 42 -12.83 8.18 3.46
C THR A 42 -11.33 8.00 3.27
N ILE A 43 -10.76 6.94 3.84
CA ILE A 43 -9.33 6.66 3.74
C ILE A 43 -8.92 6.30 2.31
N THR A 44 -9.73 5.50 1.61
CA THR A 44 -9.44 5.13 0.21
C THR A 44 -9.44 6.36 -0.70
N ASN A 45 -10.40 7.29 -0.52
CA ASN A 45 -10.44 8.53 -1.29
C ASN A 45 -9.22 9.41 -1.03
N GLN A 46 -8.77 9.54 0.22
CA GLN A 46 -7.56 10.30 0.53
C GLN A 46 -6.31 9.68 -0.11
N LEU A 47 -6.18 8.35 -0.06
CA LEU A 47 -5.07 7.65 -0.71
C LEU A 47 -5.10 7.79 -2.24
N LEU A 48 -6.28 7.74 -2.87
CA LEU A 48 -6.45 7.93 -4.31
C LEU A 48 -6.03 9.33 -4.79
N CYS A 49 -6.25 10.37 -3.97
CA CYS A 49 -5.87 11.74 -4.30
C CYS A 49 -4.35 11.97 -4.22
N LYS A 50 -3.65 11.23 -3.35
CA LYS A 50 -2.25 11.49 -3.00
C LYS A 50 -1.27 10.51 -3.65
N SER A 51 -1.67 9.26 -3.82
CA SER A 51 -0.76 8.13 -3.97
C SER A 51 -1.12 7.23 -5.15
N TYR A 52 -0.14 6.44 -5.60
CA TYR A 52 -0.36 5.48 -6.68
C TYR A 52 -1.10 4.25 -6.14
N VAL A 53 -2.42 4.34 -6.15
CA VAL A 53 -3.31 3.29 -5.66
C VAL A 53 -3.95 2.53 -6.80
N LYS A 54 -3.95 1.19 -6.70
CA LYS A 54 -4.72 0.32 -7.58
C LYS A 54 -5.92 -0.22 -6.82
N LEU A 55 -7.12 0.16 -7.27
CA LEU A 55 -8.38 -0.40 -6.80
C LEU A 55 -8.82 -1.52 -7.75
N GLN A 56 -9.03 -2.73 -7.22
CA GLN A 56 -9.70 -3.81 -7.93
C GLN A 56 -10.79 -4.38 -7.04
N ASP A 57 -12.04 -4.22 -7.45
CA ASP A 57 -13.24 -4.51 -6.67
C ASP A 57 -13.21 -3.84 -5.29
N LYS A 58 -12.89 -4.60 -4.23
CA LYS A 58 -12.82 -4.15 -2.83
C LYS A 58 -11.42 -4.19 -2.24
N LYS A 59 -10.43 -4.52 -3.07
CA LYS A 59 -9.03 -4.59 -2.69
C LYS A 59 -8.30 -3.33 -3.14
N VAL A 60 -7.69 -2.68 -2.17
CA VAL A 60 -6.85 -1.49 -2.35
C VAL A 60 -5.40 -1.92 -2.28
N SER A 61 -4.61 -1.64 -3.32
CA SER A 61 -3.16 -1.87 -3.32
C SER A 61 -2.43 -0.53 -3.44
N ILE A 62 -1.48 -0.28 -2.55
CA ILE A 62 -0.72 0.97 -2.50
C ILE A 62 0.68 0.71 -3.04
N LEU A 63 1.08 1.44 -4.09
CA LEU A 63 2.41 1.33 -4.68
C LEU A 63 3.35 2.34 -4.05
N ASN A 64 4.49 1.86 -3.55
CA ASN A 64 5.52 2.67 -2.87
C ASN A 64 4.97 3.50 -1.69
N PRO A 65 4.29 2.89 -0.69
CA PRO A 65 3.70 3.62 0.42
C PRO A 65 4.74 4.47 1.17
N ASP A 66 4.35 5.70 1.50
CA ASP A 66 5.11 6.60 2.37
C ASP A 66 4.60 6.59 3.82
N GLU A 67 5.14 7.48 4.66
CA GLU A 67 4.75 7.57 6.07
C GLU A 67 3.29 8.02 6.25
N ILE A 68 2.81 8.93 5.39
CA ILE A 68 1.44 9.46 5.45
C ILE A 68 0.46 8.38 4.98
N ASP A 69 0.78 7.63 3.94
CA ASP A 69 -0.02 6.49 3.48
C ASP A 69 -0.17 5.46 4.60
N ASN A 70 0.93 5.14 5.29
CA ASN A 70 0.91 4.23 6.43
C ASN A 70 0.02 4.77 7.56
N ALA A 71 0.16 6.05 7.92
CA ALA A 71 -0.66 6.66 8.95
C ALA A 71 -2.16 6.62 8.62
N LEU A 72 -2.53 6.84 7.35
CA LEU A 72 -3.92 6.74 6.88
C LEU A 72 -4.45 5.30 6.99
N VAL A 73 -3.65 4.31 6.59
CA VAL A 73 -4.03 2.89 6.73
C VAL A 73 -4.08 2.45 8.19
N GLU A 74 -3.19 2.97 9.06
CA GLU A 74 -3.24 2.73 10.51
C GLU A 74 -4.48 3.36 11.15
N ALA A 75 -4.89 4.55 10.71
CA ALA A 75 -6.14 5.16 11.15
C ALA A 75 -7.36 4.29 10.78
N LEU A 76 -7.40 3.76 9.56
CA LEU A 76 -8.43 2.79 9.15
C LEU A 76 -8.40 1.54 10.04
N LEU A 77 -7.21 0.98 10.27
CA LEU A 77 -7.03 -0.23 11.07
C LEU A 77 -7.52 -0.04 12.50
N CYS A 78 -7.13 1.05 13.17
CA CYS A 78 -7.57 1.38 14.52
C CYS A 78 -9.09 1.52 14.59
N GLY A 79 -9.70 2.29 13.69
CA GLY A 79 -11.15 2.47 13.66
C GLY A 79 -11.91 1.15 13.45
N LEU A 80 -11.41 0.26 12.60
CA LEU A 80 -12.03 -1.06 12.40
C LEU A 80 -11.80 -2.00 13.59
N TYR A 81 -10.67 -1.91 14.29
CA TYR A 81 -10.45 -2.65 15.54
C TYR A 81 -11.40 -2.21 16.64
N ASP A 82 -11.66 -0.91 16.77
CA ASP A 82 -12.61 -0.39 17.74
C ASP A 82 -14.03 -0.88 17.43
N ILE A 83 -14.44 -0.87 16.16
CA ILE A 83 -15.72 -1.46 15.75
C ILE A 83 -15.76 -2.96 16.06
N GLN A 84 -14.69 -3.72 15.79
CA GLN A 84 -14.62 -5.14 16.13
C GLN A 84 -14.77 -5.37 17.64
N GLN A 85 -14.12 -4.58 18.49
CA GLN A 85 -14.20 -4.75 19.94
C GLN A 85 -15.62 -4.54 20.46
N ASN A 86 -16.34 -3.57 19.92
CA ASN A 86 -17.73 -3.29 20.28
C ASN A 86 -18.73 -4.25 19.61
N TYR A 87 -18.38 -4.80 18.44
CA TYR A 87 -19.25 -5.63 17.59
C TYR A 87 -18.53 -6.89 17.06
N PRO A 88 -18.01 -7.78 17.92
CA PRO A 88 -17.12 -8.88 17.52
C PRO A 88 -17.80 -9.96 16.67
N ASN A 89 -19.13 -10.08 16.77
CA ASN A 89 -19.92 -11.01 15.96
C ASN A 89 -20.19 -10.48 14.53
N TYR A 90 -19.82 -9.24 14.25
CA TYR A 90 -20.14 -8.56 12.99
C TYR A 90 -18.93 -8.10 12.20
N VAL A 91 -17.79 -7.84 12.84
CA VAL A 91 -16.56 -7.42 12.17
C VAL A 91 -15.38 -8.28 12.65
N SER A 92 -14.54 -8.68 11.69
CA SER A 92 -13.27 -9.35 11.94
C SER A 92 -12.14 -8.63 11.20
N VAL A 93 -11.03 -8.36 11.88
CA VAL A 93 -9.86 -7.61 11.42
C VAL A 93 -8.63 -8.49 11.54
N GLU A 94 -7.96 -8.72 10.40
CA GLU A 94 -6.76 -9.54 10.32
C GLU A 94 -5.61 -8.76 9.67
N VAL A 95 -4.41 -8.84 10.27
CA VAL A 95 -3.19 -8.26 9.70
C VAL A 95 -2.22 -9.40 9.37
N SER A 96 -1.90 -9.53 8.08
CA SER A 96 -0.91 -10.49 7.59
C SER A 96 0.41 -9.78 7.27
N LYS A 97 1.53 -10.38 7.69
CA LYS A 97 2.86 -9.91 7.34
C LYS A 97 3.36 -10.72 6.15
N LYS A 98 3.59 -10.05 5.02
CA LYS A 98 4.32 -10.64 3.89
C LYS A 98 5.77 -10.19 3.95
N TRP A 99 6.62 -11.13 4.35
CA TRP A 99 8.05 -11.06 4.08
C TRP A 99 8.28 -11.44 2.63
N THR A 100 8.52 -10.46 1.77
CA THR A 100 8.99 -10.73 0.41
C THR A 100 10.51 -10.79 0.45
N ALA A 101 11.05 -11.99 0.62
CA ALA A 101 12.50 -12.27 0.63
C ALA A 101 13.24 -11.84 -0.67
N ASN A 102 12.51 -11.43 -1.72
CA ASN A 102 13.06 -11.12 -3.05
C ASN A 102 12.69 -9.72 -3.57
N MET A 103 12.10 -8.85 -2.75
CA MET A 103 11.77 -7.49 -3.21
C MET A 103 13.03 -6.65 -3.24
N LYS A 104 13.28 -5.98 -4.36
CA LYS A 104 14.47 -5.15 -4.51
C LYS A 104 14.09 -3.68 -4.55
N TYR A 105 14.99 -2.83 -4.09
CA TYR A 105 14.89 -1.38 -4.23
C TYR A 105 15.75 -0.94 -5.40
N ALA A 106 15.39 0.13 -6.10
CA ALA A 106 16.19 0.74 -7.15
C ALA A 106 16.20 2.27 -6.99
N VAL A 107 17.17 2.94 -7.58
CA VAL A 107 17.19 4.41 -7.65
C VAL A 107 16.85 4.83 -9.07
N HIS A 108 15.82 5.66 -9.23
CA HIS A 108 15.37 6.11 -10.54
C HIS A 108 16.52 6.73 -11.35
N GLY A 109 16.73 6.24 -12.58
CA GLY A 109 17.85 6.63 -13.45
C GLY A 109 19.07 5.71 -13.35
N TYR A 110 19.05 4.68 -12.50
CA TYR A 110 20.14 3.73 -12.32
C TYR A 110 19.67 2.28 -12.51
N SER A 111 20.51 1.45 -13.12
CA SER A 111 20.24 0.02 -13.36
C SER A 111 20.48 -0.87 -12.13
N LYS A 112 20.91 -0.29 -11.01
CA LYS A 112 21.29 -1.02 -9.79
C LYS A 112 20.08 -1.29 -8.90
N THR A 113 20.06 -2.49 -8.31
CA THR A 113 19.01 -2.94 -7.37
C THR A 113 19.60 -3.37 -6.03
N PHE A 114 18.85 -3.21 -4.94
CA PHE A 114 19.29 -3.40 -3.55
C PHE A 114 18.32 -4.29 -2.78
N HIS A 115 18.78 -4.98 -1.73
CA HIS A 115 17.91 -5.89 -0.95
C HIS A 115 17.17 -5.14 0.16
N SER A 116 17.68 -3.99 0.59
CA SER A 116 17.05 -3.14 1.59
C SER A 116 16.87 -1.69 1.10
N ARG A 117 15.91 -0.98 1.70
CA ARG A 117 15.67 0.45 1.40
C ARG A 117 16.88 1.28 1.82
N ASP A 118 17.51 0.93 2.94
CA ASP A 118 18.66 1.64 3.48
C ASP A 118 19.88 1.53 2.57
N GLU A 119 20.13 0.36 1.97
CA GLU A 119 21.17 0.21 0.94
C GLU A 119 20.91 1.13 -0.27
N ALA A 120 19.66 1.22 -0.72
CA ALA A 120 19.29 2.08 -1.84
C ALA A 120 19.38 3.57 -1.48
N ILE A 121 19.04 3.94 -0.24
CA ILE A 121 19.19 5.32 0.27
C ILE A 121 20.67 5.69 0.34
N LYS A 122 21.51 4.83 0.93
CA LYS A 122 22.97 5.05 0.98
C LYS A 122 23.56 5.21 -0.42
N PHE A 123 23.08 4.43 -1.38
CA PHE A 123 23.49 4.60 -2.77
C PHE A 123 22.99 5.93 -3.35
N ALA A 124 21.72 6.29 -3.16
CA ALA A 124 21.16 7.58 -3.62
C ALA A 124 21.97 8.77 -3.08
N GLU A 125 22.35 8.72 -1.80
CA GLU A 125 23.23 9.71 -1.18
C GLU A 125 24.62 9.73 -1.80
N SER A 126 25.22 8.56 -2.04
CA SER A 126 26.54 8.47 -2.68
C SER A 126 26.57 9.04 -4.09
N VAL A 127 25.43 9.03 -4.79
CA VAL A 127 25.29 9.61 -6.14
C VAL A 127 24.62 10.99 -6.12
N SER A 128 24.46 11.60 -4.95
CA SER A 128 23.85 12.95 -4.77
C SER A 128 22.44 13.08 -5.37
N VAL A 129 21.64 12.03 -5.28
CA VAL A 129 20.24 12.00 -5.73
C VAL A 129 19.31 12.01 -4.52
N SER A 130 18.16 12.68 -4.66
CA SER A 130 17.14 12.70 -3.61
C SER A 130 16.69 11.28 -3.22
N ARG A 131 16.58 11.03 -1.90
CA ARG A 131 16.05 9.79 -1.32
C ARG A 131 14.64 9.45 -1.85
N SER A 132 13.88 10.45 -2.28
CA SER A 132 12.55 10.29 -2.91
C SER A 132 12.59 9.52 -4.24
N ARG A 133 13.77 9.37 -4.86
CA ARG A 133 13.96 8.58 -6.09
C ARG A 133 14.19 7.09 -5.84
N VAL A 134 14.19 6.66 -4.57
CA VAL A 134 14.25 5.23 -4.22
C VAL A 134 12.88 4.61 -4.45
N LEU A 135 12.82 3.67 -5.38
CA LEU A 135 11.61 2.96 -5.79
C LEU A 135 11.68 1.51 -5.30
N MET A 136 10.56 1.01 -4.81
CA MET A 136 10.40 -0.41 -4.49
C MET A 136 9.94 -1.13 -5.76
N ILE A 137 10.69 -2.17 -6.16
CA ILE A 137 10.40 -2.94 -7.38
C ILE A 137 10.17 -4.43 -7.07
N CYS A 138 9.18 -4.99 -7.74
CA CYS A 138 8.81 -6.41 -7.68
C CYS A 138 9.74 -7.25 -8.62
N PRO A 139 9.92 -8.57 -8.41
CA PRO A 139 10.90 -9.40 -9.13
C PRO A 139 10.66 -9.52 -10.67
N PRO A 140 11.56 -10.19 -11.43
CA PRO A 140 11.94 -9.92 -12.83
C PRO A 140 10.89 -9.98 -13.95
N GLY A 141 9.60 -10.19 -13.68
CA GLY A 141 8.55 -10.19 -14.71
C GLY A 141 8.09 -8.79 -15.14
N LEU A 142 8.39 -7.74 -14.35
CA LEU A 142 7.98 -6.36 -14.59
C LEU A 142 9.12 -5.43 -15.07
N LEU A 143 10.37 -5.90 -15.03
CA LEU A 143 11.55 -5.12 -15.45
C LEU A 143 11.50 -4.76 -16.94
N GLN A 144 10.94 -5.64 -17.78
CA GLN A 144 10.99 -5.47 -19.23
C GLN A 144 10.01 -4.41 -19.75
N LYS A 145 8.84 -4.22 -19.11
CA LYS A 145 7.79 -3.31 -19.61
C LYS A 145 8.02 -1.83 -19.29
N ASN A 146 8.84 -1.52 -18.28
CA ASN A 146 9.07 -0.12 -17.85
C ASN A 146 10.44 0.42 -18.28
N PHE A 147 11.42 -0.42 -18.63
CA PHE A 147 12.69 0.03 -19.20
C PHE A 147 12.53 0.49 -20.66
N ASP A 148 11.62 -0.14 -21.41
CA ASP A 148 11.37 0.22 -22.82
C ASP A 148 10.58 1.53 -23.00
N ARG A 149 9.96 2.07 -21.94
CA ARG A 149 9.25 3.36 -22.01
C ARG A 149 10.15 4.58 -21.73
N GLY A 150 11.43 4.38 -21.41
CA GLY A 150 12.35 5.43 -20.96
C GLY A 150 13.60 5.64 -21.82
N LYS A 151 13.74 4.99 -22.98
CA LYS A 151 14.84 5.31 -23.91
C LYS A 151 14.46 6.47 -24.82
N LEU A 152 15.43 7.38 -24.99
CA LEU A 152 15.44 8.70 -25.66
C LEU A 152 15.19 9.82 -24.63
N VAL A 153 16.10 10.74 -24.28
CA VAL A 153 17.37 11.20 -24.87
C VAL A 153 18.18 11.87 -23.76
N ALA A 154 19.49 11.59 -23.67
CA ALA A 154 20.48 12.58 -23.24
C ALA A 154 21.87 12.13 -23.73
N GLU A 155 22.07 12.21 -25.05
CA GLU A 155 23.39 12.53 -25.57
C GLU A 155 23.81 13.89 -24.99
N LYS A 156 24.96 13.93 -24.33
CA LYS A 156 25.87 15.08 -24.43
C LYS A 156 27.29 14.63 -24.17
N THR A 157 27.92 14.25 -25.25
CA THR A 157 29.36 14.38 -25.48
C THR A 157 29.74 15.86 -25.37
N ARG A 158 30.55 16.19 -24.35
CA ARG A 158 31.83 16.89 -24.51
C ARG A 158 32.60 16.83 -23.19
#